data_AF-A0A9X7UBU1-F1
#
_entry.id   AF-A0A9X7UBU1-F1
#
_cell.length_a   1.000
_cell.length_b   1.000
_cell.length_c   1.000
_cell.angle_alpha   90.00
_cell.angle_beta   90.00
_cell.angle_gamma   90.00
#
_symmetry.space_group_name_H-M   'P 1'
#
loop_
_entity.id
_entity.type
_entity.pdbx_description
1 polymer ?
#
loop_
_entity_poly.entity_id
_entity_poly.type
_entity_poly.pdbx_seq_one_letter_code
_entity_poly.pdbx_strand_id
1 'polypeptide(L)'
;MPLPATIQTAVSPEAIHRASRLFSGGALDAIHEILQNSRRAGATRIAVDMTEVDGCAFLDMRDDGCGIDDPAALLTLGFSGWNVDIARREDPAGMGLFSLAGLDVEIHSFSPVIGESWKVRIPARAWDSGAPLALKPCDLGWGTLIRIAMPEDWKLGIRSVLAQTARHYPLPVTMNGVLLHREDFLKDAIAIEEMQGCRIGVYKADPHGLDGCRVNFHGLQVRHGLPMVREVGMTNRWSVRVDIVDAPQICLVLPARKEFVRNDALAALHEAAEIAIYRTIAAQPGHRLAFTDYERARDLGIALPEARAGLVRWRPETADDAHGRSSPHDERDGAMLLVPTLEADIAQALALAADSDALRPYRVVEAEDNFQGYSWYDRLPGIDAISFRIVHDGIEHHYEESGALPQGLTSGRVENIFLDLVIGRPNEAGAASACPRIAIDALVCRNDGWSLDEAVILVPHDSAIAPDRLARMIYAALFCADDDSDCDSWETQSRDFDREARVTATQILLGPDAALLQAVRMAASDNLSWLIPDDRAVRLVLRRGAMSVDFLPDAEAA
;
A
#
# COMPACT_ATOMS: atom_id res chain seq x y z
N MET A 1 -45.24 -35.54 -15.59
CA MET A 1 -44.77 -36.27 -16.79
C MET A 1 -43.79 -37.33 -16.31
N PRO A 2 -43.74 -38.54 -16.90
CA PRO A 2 -42.73 -39.53 -16.54
C PRO A 2 -41.33 -39.03 -16.95
N LEU A 3 -40.29 -39.47 -16.24
CA LEU A 3 -38.90 -39.18 -16.60
C LEU A 3 -38.59 -39.72 -18.01
N PRO A 4 -37.75 -39.03 -18.80
CA PRO A 4 -37.29 -39.58 -20.07
C PRO A 4 -36.47 -40.86 -19.83
N ALA A 5 -36.50 -41.80 -20.77
CA ALA A 5 -35.67 -43.01 -20.67
C ALA A 5 -34.17 -42.70 -20.84
N THR A 6 -33.86 -41.65 -21.60
CA THR A 6 -32.50 -41.18 -21.87
C THR A 6 -32.43 -39.67 -21.92
N ILE A 7 -31.30 -39.10 -21.52
CA ILE A 7 -30.95 -37.69 -21.70
C ILE A 7 -29.66 -37.58 -22.53
N GLN A 8 -29.39 -36.42 -23.13
CA GLN A 8 -28.19 -36.22 -23.94
C GLN A 8 -27.69 -34.79 -23.79
N THR A 9 -26.40 -34.55 -24.06
CA THR A 9 -25.87 -33.18 -24.06
C THR A 9 -26.43 -32.39 -25.23
N ALA A 10 -26.97 -31.21 -24.95
CA ALA A 10 -27.58 -30.32 -25.94
C ALA A 10 -26.87 -28.96 -25.91
N VAL A 11 -26.11 -28.66 -26.97
CA VAL A 11 -25.42 -27.38 -27.22
C VAL A 11 -25.48 -27.07 -28.72
N SER A 12 -25.21 -25.82 -29.14
CA SER A 12 -25.00 -25.53 -30.57
C SER A 12 -23.87 -26.41 -31.14
N PRO A 13 -23.96 -26.89 -32.40
CA PRO A 13 -23.01 -27.86 -32.97
C PRO A 13 -21.52 -27.45 -32.91
N GLU A 14 -21.21 -26.15 -32.91
CA GLU A 14 -19.83 -25.65 -32.81
C GLU A 14 -19.29 -25.61 -31.36
N ALA A 15 -20.15 -25.55 -30.36
CA ALA A 15 -19.77 -25.45 -28.95
C ALA A 15 -19.61 -26.82 -28.26
N ILE A 16 -20.27 -27.88 -28.77
CA ILE A 16 -20.15 -29.27 -28.25
C ILE A 16 -18.69 -29.75 -28.23
N HIS A 17 -17.90 -29.42 -29.26
CA HIS A 17 -16.51 -29.91 -29.39
C HIS A 17 -15.47 -29.14 -28.56
N ARG A 18 -15.90 -28.13 -27.78
CA ARG A 18 -15.01 -27.27 -26.99
C ARG A 18 -15.43 -27.15 -25.52
N ALA A 19 -16.50 -27.79 -25.06
CA ALA A 19 -16.99 -27.68 -23.69
C ALA A 19 -15.88 -28.03 -22.67
N SER A 20 -15.21 -29.17 -22.83
CA SER A 20 -14.05 -29.57 -22.00
C SER A 20 -12.81 -28.64 -22.11
N ARG A 21 -12.74 -27.76 -23.13
CA ARG A 21 -11.67 -26.75 -23.30
C ARG A 21 -12.05 -25.37 -22.75
N LEU A 22 -13.33 -25.11 -22.56
CA LEU A 22 -13.87 -23.84 -22.05
C LEU A 22 -13.91 -23.80 -20.52
N PHE A 23 -13.97 -24.97 -19.86
CA PHE A 23 -13.97 -25.10 -18.42
C PHE A 23 -12.70 -25.83 -17.97
N SER A 24 -11.89 -25.17 -17.14
CA SER A 24 -10.79 -25.83 -16.45
C SER A 24 -11.37 -26.77 -15.39
N GLY A 25 -11.28 -28.09 -15.59
CA GLY A 25 -11.78 -29.12 -14.66
C GLY A 25 -11.00 -29.23 -13.34
N GLY A 26 -10.60 -28.10 -12.75
CA GLY A 26 -9.92 -28.06 -11.46
C GLY A 26 -10.87 -28.41 -10.32
N ALA A 27 -10.35 -29.11 -9.31
CA ALA A 27 -11.11 -29.52 -8.12
C ALA A 27 -11.83 -28.35 -7.43
N LEU A 28 -11.18 -27.18 -7.37
CA LEU A 28 -11.73 -25.98 -6.75
C LEU A 28 -13.00 -25.49 -7.46
N ASP A 29 -12.94 -25.31 -8.78
CA ASP A 29 -14.07 -24.83 -9.58
C ASP A 29 -15.24 -25.81 -9.49
N ALA A 30 -14.96 -27.12 -9.64
CA ALA A 30 -15.96 -28.17 -9.52
C ALA A 30 -16.66 -28.20 -8.15
N ILE A 31 -15.91 -28.16 -7.05
CA ILE A 31 -16.46 -28.14 -5.70
C ILE A 31 -17.30 -26.89 -5.48
N HIS A 32 -16.82 -25.71 -5.88
CA HIS A 32 -17.57 -24.47 -5.74
C HIS A 32 -18.90 -24.50 -6.50
N GLU A 33 -18.93 -25.02 -7.72
CA GLU A 33 -20.17 -25.15 -8.49
C GLU A 33 -21.17 -26.10 -7.82
N ILE A 34 -20.71 -27.25 -7.31
CA ILE A 34 -21.59 -28.20 -6.62
C ILE A 34 -22.17 -27.56 -5.38
N LEU A 35 -21.34 -26.94 -4.54
CA LEU A 35 -21.81 -26.25 -3.34
C LEU A 35 -22.81 -25.14 -3.67
N GLN A 36 -22.51 -24.28 -4.64
CA GLN A 36 -23.44 -23.23 -5.06
C GLN A 36 -24.78 -23.81 -5.54
N ASN A 37 -24.77 -24.90 -6.30
CA ASN A 37 -26.00 -25.56 -6.72
C ASN A 37 -26.77 -26.17 -5.55
N SER A 38 -26.09 -26.78 -4.57
CA SER A 38 -26.72 -27.26 -3.34
C SER A 38 -27.40 -26.11 -2.56
N ARG A 39 -26.75 -24.93 -2.46
CA ARG A 39 -27.39 -23.74 -1.86
C ARG A 39 -28.62 -23.30 -2.62
N ARG A 40 -28.54 -23.21 -3.95
CA ARG A 40 -29.67 -22.85 -4.83
C ARG A 40 -30.83 -23.83 -4.70
N ALA A 41 -30.54 -25.12 -4.47
CA ALA A 41 -31.54 -26.13 -4.17
C ALA A 41 -32.20 -25.98 -2.79
N GLY A 42 -31.80 -24.98 -1.99
CA GLY A 42 -32.32 -24.76 -0.64
C GLY A 42 -31.80 -25.75 0.39
N ALA A 43 -30.63 -26.38 0.14
CA ALA A 43 -30.02 -27.29 1.10
C ALA A 43 -29.73 -26.60 2.44
N THR A 44 -29.79 -27.36 3.52
CA THR A 44 -29.42 -26.93 4.88
C THR A 44 -28.03 -27.42 5.28
N ARG A 45 -27.51 -28.46 4.62
CA ARG A 45 -26.16 -29.01 4.84
C ARG A 45 -25.64 -29.72 3.59
N ILE A 46 -24.32 -29.89 3.53
CA ILE A 46 -23.66 -30.70 2.51
C ILE A 46 -22.80 -31.76 3.21
N ALA A 47 -22.96 -33.02 2.84
CA ALA A 47 -22.10 -34.11 3.24
C ALA A 47 -21.14 -34.46 2.11
N VAL A 48 -19.86 -34.58 2.43
CA VAL A 48 -18.80 -34.95 1.51
C VAL A 48 -18.12 -36.20 2.05
N ASP A 49 -18.10 -37.27 1.27
CA ASP A 49 -17.47 -38.52 1.66
C ASP A 49 -16.44 -38.92 0.59
N MET A 50 -15.28 -39.40 1.03
CA MET A 50 -14.29 -40.01 0.13
C MET A 50 -14.38 -41.52 0.29
N THR A 51 -14.71 -42.21 -0.79
CA THR A 51 -14.86 -43.67 -0.81
C THR A 51 -13.88 -44.30 -1.78
N GLU A 52 -13.53 -45.56 -1.55
CA GLU A 52 -12.70 -46.34 -2.47
C GLU A 52 -13.45 -47.62 -2.83
N VAL A 53 -13.64 -47.86 -4.12
CA VAL A 53 -14.36 -49.02 -4.64
C VAL A 53 -13.53 -49.61 -5.76
N ASP A 54 -13.19 -50.90 -5.65
CA ASP A 54 -12.40 -51.65 -6.64
C ASP A 54 -11.07 -50.95 -7.03
N GLY A 55 -10.42 -50.28 -6.07
CA GLY A 55 -9.17 -49.53 -6.28
C GLY A 55 -9.34 -48.17 -6.96
N CYS A 56 -10.58 -47.73 -7.22
CA CYS A 56 -10.90 -46.39 -7.69
C CYS A 56 -11.40 -45.52 -6.54
N ALA A 57 -10.85 -44.31 -6.42
CA ALA A 57 -11.26 -43.36 -5.39
C ALA A 57 -12.37 -42.45 -5.91
N PHE A 58 -13.38 -42.20 -5.09
CA PHE A 58 -14.55 -41.40 -5.41
C PHE A 58 -14.74 -40.27 -4.39
N LEU A 59 -15.22 -39.14 -4.89
CA LEU A 59 -15.73 -38.02 -4.09
C LEU A 59 -17.24 -38.00 -4.20
N ASP A 60 -17.92 -38.25 -3.09
CA ASP A 60 -19.37 -38.21 -2.98
C ASP A 60 -19.78 -36.90 -2.32
N MET A 61 -20.49 -36.03 -3.03
CA MET A 61 -21.04 -34.78 -2.49
C MET A 61 -22.55 -34.87 -2.49
N ARG A 62 -23.15 -34.83 -1.29
CA ARG A 62 -24.59 -34.97 -1.08
C ARG A 62 -25.16 -33.74 -0.38
N ASP A 63 -26.25 -33.22 -0.91
CA ASP A 63 -27.06 -32.20 -0.26
C ASP A 63 -28.45 -32.72 0.12
N ASP A 64 -29.12 -31.98 0.99
CA ASP A 64 -30.52 -32.20 1.41
C ASP A 64 -31.48 -31.18 0.78
N GLY A 65 -31.12 -30.60 -0.37
CA GLY A 65 -31.94 -29.64 -1.11
C GLY A 65 -33.15 -30.28 -1.80
N CYS A 66 -33.85 -29.53 -2.65
CA CYS A 66 -35.09 -29.97 -3.29
C CYS A 66 -34.93 -31.13 -4.29
N GLY A 67 -33.71 -31.45 -4.74
CA GLY A 67 -33.50 -32.39 -5.82
C GLY A 67 -33.76 -31.79 -7.21
N ILE A 68 -33.89 -32.63 -8.23
CA ILE A 68 -33.91 -32.25 -9.64
C ILE A 68 -35.06 -32.95 -10.36
N ASP A 69 -36.02 -32.17 -10.86
CA ASP A 69 -37.21 -32.67 -11.56
C ASP A 69 -36.96 -33.00 -13.04
N ASP A 70 -36.14 -32.21 -13.72
CA ASP A 70 -35.80 -32.42 -15.13
C ASP A 70 -34.31 -32.79 -15.27
N PRO A 71 -33.97 -34.09 -15.39
CA PRO A 71 -32.60 -34.51 -15.59
C PRO A 71 -31.98 -34.00 -16.90
N ALA A 72 -32.79 -33.66 -17.92
CA ALA A 72 -32.27 -33.16 -19.19
C ALA A 72 -31.71 -31.73 -19.06
N ALA A 73 -32.22 -30.95 -18.10
CA ALA A 73 -31.73 -29.62 -17.78
C ALA A 73 -30.25 -29.62 -17.36
N LEU A 74 -29.76 -30.72 -16.79
CA LEU A 74 -28.37 -30.86 -16.35
C LEU A 74 -27.36 -30.85 -17.50
N LEU A 75 -27.76 -31.36 -18.66
CA LEU A 75 -26.89 -31.55 -19.82
C LEU A 75 -27.18 -30.55 -20.95
N THR A 76 -28.05 -29.58 -20.70
CA THR A 76 -28.39 -28.53 -21.67
C THR A 76 -27.61 -27.27 -21.35
N LEU A 77 -26.60 -26.97 -22.16
CA LEU A 77 -25.70 -25.84 -21.92
C LEU A 77 -26.42 -24.53 -22.20
N GLY A 78 -26.40 -23.61 -21.23
CA GLY A 78 -27.13 -22.34 -21.31
C GLY A 78 -28.59 -22.42 -20.83
N PHE A 79 -29.03 -23.58 -20.32
CA PHE A 79 -30.33 -23.73 -19.68
C PHE A 79 -30.14 -23.95 -18.17
N SER A 80 -30.67 -23.04 -17.35
CA SER A 80 -30.80 -23.25 -15.92
C SER A 80 -32.23 -23.70 -15.61
N GLY A 81 -32.42 -24.95 -15.22
CA GLY A 81 -33.72 -25.49 -14.78
C GLY A 81 -34.21 -24.91 -13.44
N TRP A 82 -33.63 -23.79 -12.98
CA TRP A 82 -33.99 -23.13 -11.73
C TRP A 82 -35.26 -22.31 -11.89
N ASN A 83 -36.00 -22.12 -10.80
CA ASN A 83 -37.21 -21.31 -10.82
C ASN A 83 -36.90 -19.84 -11.12
N VAL A 84 -37.94 -19.07 -11.49
CA VAL A 84 -37.82 -17.67 -11.91
C VAL A 84 -37.15 -16.79 -10.86
N ASP A 85 -37.34 -17.08 -9.57
CA ASP A 85 -36.78 -16.29 -8.49
C ASP A 85 -35.27 -16.53 -8.33
N ILE A 86 -34.80 -17.78 -8.42
CA ILE A 86 -33.36 -18.11 -8.41
C ILE A 86 -32.67 -17.64 -9.70
N ALA A 87 -33.34 -17.79 -10.84
CA ALA A 87 -32.83 -17.31 -12.12
C ALA A 87 -32.61 -15.79 -12.13
N ARG A 88 -33.55 -15.04 -11.54
CA ARG A 88 -33.42 -13.59 -11.32
C ARG A 88 -32.39 -13.24 -10.27
N ARG A 89 -32.20 -14.09 -9.27
CA ARG A 89 -31.36 -13.79 -8.11
C ARG A 89 -29.87 -14.06 -8.33
N GLU A 90 -29.49 -14.97 -9.21
CA GLU A 90 -28.09 -15.42 -9.24
C GLU A 90 -27.54 -15.62 -10.64
N ASP A 91 -28.30 -15.23 -11.67
CA ASP A 91 -28.00 -15.40 -13.09
C ASP A 91 -27.27 -16.72 -13.41
N PRO A 92 -27.88 -17.88 -13.08
CA PRO A 92 -27.24 -19.16 -13.29
C PRO A 92 -27.13 -19.41 -14.80
N ALA A 93 -25.90 -19.29 -15.30
CA ALA A 93 -25.56 -19.38 -16.72
C ALA A 93 -25.91 -20.71 -17.42
N GLY A 94 -26.42 -21.72 -16.69
CA GLY A 94 -26.63 -23.07 -17.24
C GLY A 94 -25.31 -23.77 -17.63
N MET A 95 -24.19 -23.34 -17.05
CA MET A 95 -22.85 -23.86 -17.34
C MET A 95 -22.19 -24.57 -16.15
N GLY A 96 -22.79 -24.51 -14.95
CA GLY A 96 -22.14 -24.92 -13.69
C GLY A 96 -21.77 -26.41 -13.64
N LEU A 97 -22.61 -27.31 -14.17
CA LEU A 97 -22.31 -28.74 -14.21
C LEU A 97 -21.18 -29.08 -15.20
N PHE A 98 -20.95 -28.25 -16.22
CA PHE A 98 -19.86 -28.44 -17.19
C PHE A 98 -18.47 -28.16 -16.58
N SER A 99 -18.39 -27.63 -15.35
CA SER A 99 -17.14 -27.66 -14.57
C SER A 99 -16.64 -29.10 -14.29
N LEU A 100 -17.55 -30.08 -14.37
CA LEU A 100 -17.25 -31.52 -14.26
C LEU A 100 -16.94 -32.17 -15.61
N ALA A 101 -16.94 -31.41 -16.71
CA ALA A 101 -16.71 -31.96 -18.04
C ALA A 101 -15.33 -32.64 -18.13
N GLY A 102 -15.30 -33.82 -18.73
CA GLY A 102 -14.11 -34.67 -18.80
C GLY A 102 -13.92 -35.61 -17.60
N LEU A 103 -14.76 -35.53 -16.57
CA LEU A 103 -14.78 -36.48 -15.44
C LEU A 103 -15.80 -37.60 -15.66
N ASP A 104 -15.61 -38.74 -14.99
CA ASP A 104 -16.64 -39.77 -14.85
C ASP A 104 -17.49 -39.47 -13.62
N VAL A 105 -18.76 -39.11 -13.85
CA VAL A 105 -19.67 -38.63 -12.82
C VAL A 105 -20.92 -39.49 -12.78
N GLU A 106 -21.37 -39.86 -11.59
CA GLU A 106 -22.70 -40.43 -11.37
C GLU A 106 -23.54 -39.45 -10.53
N ILE A 107 -24.69 -39.05 -11.06
CA ILE A 107 -25.63 -38.14 -10.37
C ILE A 107 -26.83 -38.94 -9.96
N HIS A 108 -27.22 -38.84 -8.70
CA HIS A 108 -28.46 -39.38 -8.16
C HIS A 108 -29.28 -38.20 -7.64
N SER A 109 -30.55 -38.10 -7.95
CA SER A 109 -31.41 -37.03 -7.43
C SER A 109 -32.85 -37.48 -7.26
N PHE A 110 -33.53 -36.90 -6.28
CA PHE A 110 -34.97 -37.05 -6.08
C PHE A 110 -35.72 -36.04 -6.94
N SER A 111 -36.82 -36.45 -7.59
CA SER A 111 -37.75 -35.52 -8.25
C SER A 111 -38.99 -35.32 -7.39
N PRO A 112 -39.20 -34.13 -6.80
CA PRO A 112 -40.44 -33.81 -6.10
C PRO A 112 -41.71 -33.95 -6.93
N VAL A 113 -41.65 -33.65 -8.23
CA VAL A 113 -42.81 -33.71 -9.14
C VAL A 113 -43.24 -35.15 -9.39
N ILE A 114 -42.29 -36.08 -9.45
CA ILE A 114 -42.55 -37.49 -9.80
C ILE A 114 -42.60 -38.38 -8.56
N GLY A 115 -42.01 -37.94 -7.44
CA GLY A 115 -41.97 -38.67 -6.19
C GLY A 115 -41.01 -39.86 -6.22
N GLU A 116 -40.09 -39.90 -7.18
CA GLU A 116 -39.13 -40.99 -7.41
C GLU A 116 -37.71 -40.46 -7.54
N SER A 117 -36.75 -41.33 -7.25
CA SER A 117 -35.32 -41.06 -7.38
C SER A 117 -34.74 -41.71 -8.62
N TRP A 118 -33.87 -40.97 -9.28
CA TRP A 118 -33.24 -41.38 -10.52
C TRP A 118 -31.73 -41.20 -10.43
N LYS A 119 -31.01 -41.96 -11.25
CA LYS A 119 -29.57 -41.80 -11.45
C LYS A 119 -29.17 -41.86 -12.91
N VAL A 120 -28.08 -41.17 -13.21
CA VAL A 120 -27.40 -41.20 -14.51
C VAL A 120 -25.89 -41.25 -14.30
N ARG A 121 -25.20 -42.04 -15.11
CA ARG A 121 -23.73 -41.99 -15.21
C ARG A 121 -23.36 -41.25 -16.48
N ILE A 122 -22.48 -40.26 -16.35
CA ILE A 122 -21.91 -39.46 -17.42
C ILE A 122 -20.41 -39.80 -17.49
N PRO A 123 -20.00 -40.74 -18.37
CA PRO A 123 -18.59 -41.04 -18.57
C PRO A 123 -17.84 -39.81 -19.11
N ALA A 124 -16.54 -39.71 -18.85
CA ALA A 124 -15.68 -38.61 -19.32
C ALA A 124 -15.85 -38.25 -20.82
N ARG A 125 -15.98 -39.26 -21.69
CA ARG A 125 -16.18 -39.08 -23.14
C ARG A 125 -17.59 -38.64 -23.54
N ALA A 126 -18.57 -38.78 -22.65
CA ALA A 126 -19.97 -38.48 -22.95
C ALA A 126 -20.26 -36.98 -22.98
N TRP A 127 -19.46 -36.18 -22.27
CA TRP A 127 -19.59 -34.71 -22.23
C TRP A 127 -19.51 -34.07 -23.62
N ASP A 128 -18.60 -34.56 -24.48
CA ASP A 128 -18.34 -33.98 -25.82
C ASP A 128 -18.97 -34.78 -26.98
N SER A 129 -19.69 -35.88 -26.72
CA SER A 129 -20.15 -36.79 -27.79
C SER A 129 -21.62 -36.69 -28.16
N GLY A 130 -22.46 -36.05 -27.33
CA GLY A 130 -23.92 -36.01 -27.57
C GLY A 130 -24.61 -37.37 -27.45
N ALA A 131 -23.93 -38.40 -26.95
CA ALA A 131 -24.47 -39.75 -26.86
C ALA A 131 -25.61 -39.82 -25.81
N PRO A 132 -26.71 -40.54 -26.10
CA PRO A 132 -27.78 -40.75 -25.13
C PRO A 132 -27.29 -41.49 -23.87
N LEU A 133 -27.66 -40.96 -22.71
CA LEU A 133 -27.36 -41.48 -21.39
C LEU A 133 -28.64 -42.02 -20.75
N ALA A 134 -28.62 -43.30 -20.38
CA ALA A 134 -29.78 -43.96 -19.79
C ALA A 134 -30.02 -43.51 -18.35
N LEU A 135 -31.24 -43.07 -18.07
CA LEU A 135 -31.72 -42.84 -16.72
C LEU A 135 -32.13 -44.17 -16.10
N LYS A 136 -31.78 -44.37 -14.83
CA LYS A 136 -32.12 -45.58 -14.07
C LYS A 136 -32.79 -45.19 -12.76
N PRO A 137 -33.78 -45.95 -12.28
CA PRO A 137 -34.24 -45.81 -10.91
C PRO A 137 -33.09 -46.01 -9.92
N CYS A 138 -33.13 -45.29 -8.80
CA CYS A 138 -32.22 -45.51 -7.68
C CYS A 138 -32.94 -45.35 -6.34
N ASP A 139 -32.29 -45.79 -5.28
CA ASP A 139 -32.75 -45.59 -3.92
C ASP A 139 -31.99 -44.41 -3.31
N LEU A 140 -32.57 -43.21 -3.49
CA LEU A 140 -32.14 -41.99 -2.82
C LEU A 140 -33.37 -41.43 -2.10
N GLY A 141 -33.25 -41.11 -0.82
CA GLY A 141 -34.39 -40.61 -0.05
C GLY A 141 -34.83 -39.20 -0.46
N TRP A 142 -33.90 -38.25 -0.47
CA TRP A 142 -34.15 -36.83 -0.77
C TRP A 142 -32.82 -36.14 -1.13
N GLY A 143 -32.90 -35.03 -1.86
CA GLY A 143 -31.76 -34.21 -2.27
C GLY A 143 -31.04 -34.71 -3.52
N THR A 144 -29.77 -34.31 -3.66
CA THR A 144 -28.91 -34.71 -4.78
C THR A 144 -27.58 -35.27 -4.26
N LEU A 145 -27.09 -36.34 -4.88
CA LEU A 145 -25.76 -36.90 -4.70
C LEU A 145 -25.01 -36.83 -6.03
N ILE A 146 -23.83 -36.23 -6.01
CA ILE A 146 -22.88 -36.23 -7.13
C ILE A 146 -21.67 -37.04 -6.71
N ARG A 147 -21.46 -38.18 -7.37
CA ARG A 147 -20.30 -39.06 -7.22
C ARG A 147 -19.33 -38.80 -8.36
N ILE A 148 -18.09 -38.46 -8.04
CA ILE A 148 -17.04 -38.15 -9.02
C ILE A 148 -15.93 -39.18 -8.87
N ALA A 149 -15.56 -39.86 -9.95
CA ALA A 149 -14.32 -40.64 -9.97
C ALA A 149 -13.14 -39.67 -9.91
N MET A 150 -12.38 -39.69 -8.81
CA MET A 150 -11.30 -38.72 -8.57
C MET A 150 -10.11 -39.02 -9.48
N PRO A 151 -9.69 -38.07 -10.34
CA PRO A 151 -8.42 -38.19 -11.04
C PRO A 151 -7.24 -38.06 -10.07
N GLU A 152 -6.06 -38.53 -10.47
CA GLU A 152 -4.88 -38.61 -9.58
C GLU A 152 -4.45 -37.26 -9.01
N ASP A 153 -4.60 -36.18 -9.78
CA ASP A 153 -4.27 -34.82 -9.38
C ASP A 153 -5.19 -34.29 -8.26
N TRP A 154 -6.46 -34.70 -8.23
CA TRP A 154 -7.38 -34.35 -7.15
C TRP A 154 -7.04 -35.08 -5.85
N LYS A 155 -6.61 -36.35 -5.93
CA LYS A 155 -6.25 -37.14 -4.74
C LYS A 155 -5.20 -36.42 -3.89
N LEU A 156 -4.28 -35.69 -4.55
CA LEU A 156 -3.30 -34.84 -3.90
C LEU A 156 -3.90 -33.44 -3.62
N GLY A 157 -4.57 -33.29 -2.48
CA GLY A 157 -4.95 -31.96 -1.96
C GLY A 157 -6.45 -31.65 -1.93
N ILE A 158 -7.33 -32.54 -2.39
CA ILE A 158 -8.79 -32.35 -2.32
C ILE A 158 -9.29 -31.96 -0.93
N ARG A 159 -8.70 -32.54 0.14
CA ARG A 159 -9.04 -32.20 1.52
C ARG A 159 -8.74 -30.73 1.85
N SER A 160 -7.62 -30.21 1.34
CA SER A 160 -7.24 -28.81 1.51
C SER A 160 -8.19 -27.89 0.75
N VAL A 161 -8.53 -28.26 -0.49
CA VAL A 161 -9.51 -27.53 -1.31
C VAL A 161 -10.88 -27.48 -0.63
N LEU A 162 -11.39 -28.62 -0.15
CA LEU A 162 -12.66 -28.69 0.59
C LEU A 162 -12.62 -27.84 1.87
N ALA A 163 -11.54 -27.91 2.65
CA ALA A 163 -11.40 -27.09 3.85
C ALA A 163 -11.36 -25.59 3.53
N GLN A 164 -10.64 -25.19 2.48
CA GLN A 164 -10.56 -23.80 2.02
C GLN A 164 -11.92 -23.28 1.56
N THR A 165 -12.61 -24.05 0.71
CA THR A 165 -13.91 -23.70 0.17
C THR A 165 -14.99 -23.66 1.26
N ALA A 166 -14.99 -24.62 2.20
CA ALA A 166 -15.96 -24.67 3.29
C ALA A 166 -15.78 -23.52 4.31
N ARG A 167 -14.56 -22.99 4.44
CA ARG A 167 -14.20 -22.00 5.48
C ARG A 167 -15.15 -20.81 5.54
N HIS A 168 -15.50 -20.22 4.39
CA HIS A 168 -16.39 -19.05 4.31
C HIS A 168 -17.70 -19.35 3.56
N TYR A 169 -18.03 -20.63 3.41
CA TYR A 169 -19.27 -21.06 2.78
C TYR A 169 -20.45 -20.92 3.76
N PRO A 170 -21.62 -20.45 3.30
CA PRO A 170 -22.77 -20.15 4.18
C PRO A 170 -23.43 -21.36 4.83
N LEU A 171 -23.28 -22.57 4.28
CA LEU A 171 -23.91 -23.78 4.83
C LEU A 171 -22.88 -24.70 5.51
N PRO A 172 -23.27 -25.50 6.52
CA PRO A 172 -22.42 -26.53 7.10
C PRO A 172 -21.99 -27.57 6.05
N VAL A 173 -20.69 -27.86 6.01
CA VAL A 173 -20.11 -28.93 5.17
C VAL A 173 -19.44 -29.95 6.08
N THR A 174 -19.80 -31.23 5.96
CA THR A 174 -19.12 -32.32 6.69
C THR A 174 -18.24 -33.12 5.74
N MET A 175 -17.05 -33.53 6.18
CA MET A 175 -16.19 -34.47 5.46
C MET A 175 -16.08 -35.78 6.25
N ASN A 176 -16.49 -36.91 5.67
CA ASN A 176 -16.54 -38.21 6.34
C ASN A 176 -17.27 -38.15 7.70
N GLY A 177 -18.40 -37.46 7.75
CA GLY A 177 -19.20 -37.21 8.95
C GLY A 177 -18.65 -36.17 9.93
N VAL A 178 -17.46 -35.61 9.71
CA VAL A 178 -16.86 -34.58 10.58
C VAL A 178 -17.14 -33.18 10.02
N LEU A 179 -17.67 -32.27 10.84
CA LEU A 179 -17.92 -30.89 10.43
C LEU A 179 -16.61 -30.16 10.10
N LEU A 180 -16.51 -29.59 8.90
CA LEU A 180 -15.39 -28.75 8.50
C LEU A 180 -15.45 -27.39 9.20
N HIS A 181 -14.27 -26.84 9.52
CA HIS A 181 -14.16 -25.55 10.20
C HIS A 181 -14.72 -24.42 9.33
N ARG A 182 -15.56 -23.58 9.94
CA ARG A 182 -16.14 -22.38 9.32
C ARG A 182 -15.70 -21.15 10.10
N GLU A 183 -15.48 -20.07 9.37
CA GLU A 183 -15.08 -18.78 9.91
C GLU A 183 -15.87 -17.67 9.22
N ASP A 184 -16.29 -16.68 10.01
CA ASP A 184 -16.89 -15.47 9.43
C ASP A 184 -15.84 -14.76 8.56
N PHE A 185 -16.20 -14.46 7.31
CA PHE A 185 -15.32 -13.75 6.39
C PHE A 185 -14.93 -12.35 6.90
N LEU A 186 -15.82 -11.74 7.69
CA LEU A 186 -15.64 -10.40 8.26
C LEU A 186 -15.12 -10.44 9.70
N LYS A 187 -14.55 -11.56 10.15
CA LYS A 187 -13.94 -11.67 11.47
C LYS A 187 -12.90 -10.56 11.68
N ASP A 188 -12.83 -10.06 12.91
CA ASP A 188 -11.94 -8.98 13.37
C ASP A 188 -12.18 -7.60 12.73
N ALA A 189 -13.29 -7.43 11.98
CA ALA A 189 -13.70 -6.11 11.52
C ALA A 189 -14.01 -5.19 12.70
N ILE A 190 -13.58 -3.93 12.59
CA ILE A 190 -13.84 -2.87 13.58
C ILE A 190 -15.34 -2.54 13.61
N ALA A 191 -15.97 -2.56 12.44
CA ALA A 191 -17.39 -2.36 12.26
C ALA A 191 -17.88 -3.23 11.10
N ILE A 192 -19.14 -3.68 11.17
CA ILE A 192 -19.82 -4.40 10.09
C ILE A 192 -21.14 -3.71 9.82
N GLU A 193 -21.37 -3.29 8.57
CA GLU A 193 -22.64 -2.72 8.11
C GLU A 193 -23.33 -3.63 7.10
N GLU A 194 -24.66 -3.69 7.13
CA GLU A 194 -25.46 -4.45 6.16
C GLU A 194 -26.11 -3.48 5.16
N MET A 195 -25.66 -3.51 3.92
CA MET A 195 -26.17 -2.64 2.84
C MET A 195 -26.15 -3.37 1.50
N GLN A 196 -27.12 -3.09 0.63
CA GLN A 196 -27.19 -3.68 -0.72
C GLN A 196 -27.20 -5.22 -0.74
N GLY A 197 -27.75 -5.87 0.29
CA GLY A 197 -27.73 -7.34 0.40
C GLY A 197 -26.34 -7.92 0.71
N CYS A 198 -25.41 -7.07 1.18
CA CYS A 198 -24.05 -7.44 1.52
C CYS A 198 -23.76 -7.06 2.98
N ARG A 199 -22.85 -7.79 3.62
CA ARG A 199 -22.20 -7.37 4.87
C ARG A 199 -20.86 -6.74 4.51
N ILE A 200 -20.56 -5.57 5.04
CA ILE A 200 -19.35 -4.79 4.74
C ILE A 200 -18.57 -4.61 6.03
N GLY A 201 -17.45 -5.30 6.17
CA GLY A 201 -16.57 -5.21 7.34
C GLY A 201 -15.45 -4.20 7.11
N VAL A 202 -15.24 -3.27 8.05
CA VAL A 202 -14.22 -2.21 7.98
C VAL A 202 -13.03 -2.56 8.87
N TYR A 203 -11.82 -2.30 8.38
CA TYR A 203 -10.56 -2.63 9.04
C TYR A 203 -9.61 -1.42 9.05
N LYS A 204 -8.74 -1.36 10.06
CA LYS A 204 -7.60 -0.45 10.12
C LYS A 204 -6.34 -1.32 10.07
N ALA A 205 -5.65 -1.33 8.92
CA ALA A 205 -4.65 -2.32 8.54
C ALA A 205 -5.22 -3.73 8.29
N ASP A 206 -5.53 -4.05 7.04
CA ASP A 206 -6.00 -5.38 6.65
C ASP A 206 -4.88 -6.44 6.85
N PRO A 207 -5.09 -7.49 7.68
CA PRO A 207 -4.07 -8.52 7.95
C PRO A 207 -3.75 -9.42 6.75
N HIS A 208 -4.53 -9.37 5.66
CA HIS A 208 -4.28 -10.11 4.42
C HIS A 208 -3.69 -9.22 3.31
N GLY A 209 -3.36 -7.96 3.62
CA GLY A 209 -2.73 -7.03 2.69
C GLY A 209 -3.63 -6.57 1.53
N LEU A 210 -3.08 -5.73 0.66
CA LEU A 210 -3.81 -5.11 -0.48
C LEU A 210 -4.12 -6.09 -1.61
N ASP A 211 -3.37 -7.20 -1.70
CA ASP A 211 -3.45 -8.19 -2.78
C ASP A 211 -4.38 -9.38 -2.46
N GLY A 212 -5.03 -9.35 -1.28
CA GLY A 212 -5.93 -10.40 -0.80
C GLY A 212 -7.29 -10.44 -1.52
N CYS A 213 -7.98 -11.58 -1.43
CA CYS A 213 -9.39 -11.67 -1.82
C CYS A 213 -10.25 -10.94 -0.80
N ARG A 214 -10.81 -9.78 -1.18
CA ARG A 214 -11.58 -8.90 -0.28
C ARG A 214 -13.10 -9.05 -0.42
N VAL A 215 -13.57 -9.93 -1.31
CA VAL A 215 -14.99 -10.24 -1.46
C VAL A 215 -15.23 -11.75 -1.32
N ASN A 216 -16.17 -12.14 -0.47
CA ASN A 216 -16.71 -13.49 -0.38
C ASN A 216 -18.03 -13.56 -1.14
N PHE A 217 -18.04 -14.31 -2.24
CA PHE A 217 -19.24 -14.60 -3.02
C PHE A 217 -19.74 -16.00 -2.67
N HIS A 218 -20.45 -16.11 -1.55
CA HIS A 218 -20.98 -17.38 -1.05
C HIS A 218 -19.94 -18.50 -0.94
N GLY A 219 -18.78 -18.19 -0.35
CA GLY A 219 -17.64 -19.11 -0.21
C GLY A 219 -16.59 -18.97 -1.30
N LEU A 220 -16.94 -18.45 -2.48
CA LEU A 220 -15.96 -18.14 -3.53
C LEU A 220 -15.27 -16.81 -3.23
N GLN A 221 -13.99 -16.86 -2.88
CA GLN A 221 -13.21 -15.67 -2.58
C GLN A 221 -12.69 -15.00 -3.85
N VAL A 222 -13.11 -13.76 -4.09
CA VAL A 222 -12.80 -13.00 -5.30
C VAL A 222 -11.88 -11.83 -4.97
N ARG A 223 -10.84 -11.63 -5.79
CA ARG A 223 -10.00 -10.43 -5.74
C ARG A 223 -10.73 -9.30 -6.42
N HIS A 224 -10.91 -8.19 -5.71
CA HIS A 224 -11.55 -6.99 -6.25
C HIS A 224 -11.02 -5.75 -5.57
N GLY A 225 -10.74 -4.71 -6.36
CA GLY A 225 -10.33 -3.40 -5.84
C GLY A 225 -11.52 -2.71 -5.18
N LEU A 226 -11.59 -2.76 -3.85
CA LEU A 226 -12.57 -2.02 -3.05
C LEU A 226 -11.94 -0.73 -2.51
N PRO A 227 -12.75 0.32 -2.24
CA PRO A 227 -12.24 1.61 -1.78
C PRO A 227 -11.42 1.48 -0.51
N MET A 228 -10.51 2.44 -0.35
CA MET A 228 -9.58 2.56 0.76
C MET A 228 -9.33 4.03 1.03
N VAL A 229 -9.17 4.37 2.30
CA VAL A 229 -8.96 5.76 2.76
C VAL A 229 -7.74 5.79 3.66
N ARG A 230 -6.91 6.83 3.54
CA ARG A 230 -5.69 6.98 4.35
C ARG A 230 -5.77 8.26 5.17
N GLU A 231 -5.40 8.15 6.44
CA GLU A 231 -5.17 9.33 7.28
C GLU A 231 -3.73 9.83 7.07
N VAL A 232 -3.57 11.15 6.92
CA VAL A 232 -2.29 11.84 6.78
C VAL A 232 -1.40 11.51 7.98
N GLY A 233 -0.12 11.23 7.71
CA GLY A 233 0.86 10.82 8.72
C GLY A 233 0.67 9.40 9.27
N MET A 234 -0.31 8.62 8.79
CA MET A 234 -0.51 7.22 9.20
C MET A 234 -0.01 6.23 8.14
N THR A 235 0.66 5.17 8.60
CA THR A 235 1.11 4.06 7.75
C THR A 235 -0.04 3.15 7.34
N ASN A 236 -0.97 2.91 8.27
CA ASN A 236 -2.11 2.04 8.07
C ASN A 236 -3.23 2.75 7.29
N ARG A 237 -3.91 1.98 6.43
CA ARG A 237 -5.07 2.44 5.65
C ARG A 237 -6.35 1.84 6.22
N TRP A 238 -7.44 2.58 6.07
CA TRP A 238 -8.79 2.04 6.23
C TRP A 238 -9.17 1.25 4.99
N SER A 239 -9.70 0.06 5.19
CA SER A 239 -10.10 -0.85 4.13
C SER A 239 -11.39 -1.58 4.50
N VAL A 240 -12.04 -2.15 3.49
CA VAL A 240 -13.20 -3.03 3.65
C VAL A 240 -12.97 -4.45 3.16
N ARG A 241 -13.75 -5.38 3.69
CA ARG A 241 -14.07 -6.67 3.05
C ARG A 241 -15.58 -6.80 2.92
N VAL A 242 -16.04 -7.51 1.90
CA VAL A 242 -17.47 -7.65 1.61
C VAL A 242 -17.86 -9.11 1.58
N ASP A 243 -18.90 -9.47 2.33
CA ASP A 243 -19.54 -10.78 2.30
C ASP A 243 -20.91 -10.66 1.63
N ILE A 244 -21.09 -11.31 0.48
CA ILE A 244 -22.32 -11.24 -0.32
C ILE A 244 -23.35 -12.20 0.27
N VAL A 245 -24.52 -11.67 0.67
CA VAL A 245 -25.59 -12.43 1.33
C VAL A 245 -26.78 -12.67 0.39
N ASP A 246 -27.41 -11.60 -0.10
CA ASP A 246 -28.54 -11.65 -1.05
C ASP A 246 -28.48 -10.40 -1.94
N ALA A 247 -27.48 -10.33 -2.82
CA ALA A 247 -27.23 -9.21 -3.73
C ALA A 247 -27.31 -9.67 -5.19
N PRO A 248 -28.51 -9.98 -5.70
CA PRO A 248 -28.68 -10.65 -6.99
C PRO A 248 -28.19 -9.88 -8.22
N GLN A 249 -28.14 -8.57 -8.08
CA GLN A 249 -27.63 -7.64 -9.08
C GLN A 249 -26.09 -7.62 -9.18
N ILE A 250 -25.39 -8.23 -8.23
CA ILE A 250 -23.93 -8.33 -8.22
C ILE A 250 -23.54 -9.66 -8.85
N CYS A 251 -23.09 -9.61 -10.09
CA CYS A 251 -22.77 -10.80 -10.88
C CYS A 251 -21.26 -10.91 -11.12
N LEU A 252 -20.79 -12.15 -11.29
CA LEU A 252 -19.44 -12.44 -11.76
C LEU A 252 -19.44 -12.68 -13.27
N VAL A 253 -18.36 -12.28 -13.94
CA VAL A 253 -18.16 -12.51 -15.37
C VAL A 253 -18.05 -14.00 -15.63
N LEU A 254 -18.89 -14.49 -16.53
CA LEU A 254 -18.93 -15.88 -16.96
C LEU A 254 -17.91 -16.13 -18.09
N PRO A 255 -17.41 -17.37 -18.25
CA PRO A 255 -17.66 -18.54 -17.39
C PRO A 255 -16.75 -18.64 -16.16
N ALA A 256 -15.62 -17.91 -16.15
CA ALA A 256 -14.54 -18.13 -15.19
C ALA A 256 -14.84 -17.66 -13.75
N ARG A 257 -15.79 -16.74 -13.56
CA ARG A 257 -16.21 -16.20 -12.25
C ARG A 257 -15.08 -15.60 -11.40
N LYS A 258 -14.08 -15.00 -12.05
CA LYS A 258 -12.91 -14.38 -11.39
C LYS A 258 -13.02 -12.87 -11.22
N GLU A 259 -13.96 -12.24 -11.91
CA GLU A 259 -14.13 -10.79 -11.98
C GLU A 259 -15.61 -10.43 -11.85
N PHE A 260 -15.91 -9.24 -11.34
CA PHE A 260 -17.28 -8.73 -11.27
C PHE A 260 -17.72 -8.07 -12.58
N VAL A 261 -18.98 -8.26 -12.95
CA VAL A 261 -19.62 -7.51 -14.03
C VAL A 261 -19.72 -6.04 -13.61
N ARG A 262 -19.20 -5.13 -14.45
CA ARG A 262 -19.31 -3.69 -14.21
C ARG A 262 -20.72 -3.22 -14.51
N ASN A 263 -21.47 -2.86 -13.47
CA ASN A 263 -22.83 -2.36 -13.54
C ASN A 263 -23.12 -1.40 -12.39
N ASP A 264 -24.30 -0.78 -12.40
CA ASP A 264 -24.74 0.19 -11.38
C ASP A 264 -24.75 -0.42 -9.98
N ALA A 265 -25.04 -1.71 -9.86
CA ALA A 265 -25.04 -2.42 -8.59
C ALA A 265 -23.64 -2.53 -7.97
N LEU A 266 -22.63 -2.83 -8.78
CA LEU A 266 -21.24 -2.87 -8.32
C LEU A 266 -20.76 -1.46 -7.95
N ALA A 267 -21.16 -0.44 -8.71
CA ALA A 267 -20.88 0.96 -8.37
C ALA A 267 -21.54 1.35 -7.03
N ALA A 268 -22.80 0.95 -6.80
CA ALA A 268 -23.49 1.16 -5.54
C ALA A 268 -22.83 0.39 -4.37
N LEU A 269 -22.26 -0.80 -4.60
CA LEU A 269 -21.47 -1.51 -3.59
C LEU A 269 -20.18 -0.76 -3.24
N HIS A 270 -19.51 -0.16 -4.23
CA HIS A 270 -18.32 0.66 -3.99
C HIS A 270 -18.66 1.89 -3.14
N GLU A 271 -19.72 2.61 -3.49
CA GLU A 271 -20.19 3.75 -2.70
C GLU A 271 -20.59 3.33 -1.28
N ALA A 272 -21.31 2.20 -1.16
CA ALA A 272 -21.67 1.61 0.13
C ALA A 272 -20.45 1.28 1.01
N ALA A 273 -19.40 0.73 0.40
CA ALA A 273 -18.14 0.43 1.07
C ALA A 273 -17.42 1.70 1.55
N GLU A 274 -17.41 2.75 0.73
CA GLU A 274 -16.82 4.03 1.07
C GLU A 274 -17.58 4.71 2.23
N ILE A 275 -18.92 4.69 2.19
CA ILE A 275 -19.79 5.15 3.27
C ILE A 275 -19.47 4.42 4.59
N ALA A 276 -19.33 3.09 4.56
CA ALA A 276 -19.01 2.31 5.75
C ALA A 276 -17.65 2.70 6.36
N ILE A 277 -16.64 2.98 5.52
CA ILE A 277 -15.34 3.50 5.97
C ILE A 277 -15.53 4.84 6.68
N TYR A 278 -16.17 5.82 6.05
CA TYR A 278 -16.34 7.16 6.64
C TYR A 278 -17.19 7.15 7.91
N ARG A 279 -18.24 6.32 7.99
CA ARG A 279 -19.02 6.13 9.23
C ARG A 279 -18.18 5.56 10.35
N THR A 280 -17.33 4.58 10.04
CA THR A 280 -16.41 3.98 11.02
C THR A 280 -15.39 5.00 11.50
N ILE A 281 -14.89 5.86 10.61
CA ILE A 281 -14.01 6.98 10.95
C ILE A 281 -14.73 8.02 11.82
N ALA A 282 -15.99 8.36 11.48
CA ALA A 282 -16.82 9.29 12.25
C ALA A 282 -17.07 8.83 13.69
N ALA A 283 -17.08 7.52 13.92
CA ALA A 283 -17.22 6.92 15.25
C ALA A 283 -15.90 6.93 16.07
N GLN A 284 -14.77 7.27 15.45
CA GLN A 284 -13.50 7.42 16.18
C GLN A 284 -13.47 8.76 16.93
N PRO A 285 -12.65 8.91 17.99
CA PRO A 285 -12.50 10.17 18.73
C PRO A 285 -12.06 11.38 17.87
N GLY A 286 -11.51 11.14 16.68
CA GLY A 286 -11.10 12.14 15.71
C GLY A 286 -10.29 11.50 14.59
N HIS A 287 -10.09 12.22 13.48
CA HIS A 287 -9.40 11.71 12.30
C HIS A 287 -8.30 12.68 11.82
N ARG A 288 -7.50 12.23 10.87
CA ARG A 288 -6.53 13.05 10.12
C ARG A 288 -6.68 12.82 8.61
N LEU A 289 -7.92 12.84 8.12
CA LEU A 289 -8.18 12.68 6.69
C LEU A 289 -7.63 13.88 5.92
N ALA A 290 -7.15 13.62 4.69
CA ALA A 290 -6.94 14.69 3.73
C ALA A 290 -8.26 15.46 3.52
N PHE A 291 -8.18 16.74 3.18
CA PHE A 291 -9.34 17.59 2.99
C PHE A 291 -10.23 17.06 1.86
N THR A 292 -9.64 16.52 0.80
CA THR A 292 -10.36 15.86 -0.30
C THR A 292 -11.21 14.68 0.16
N ASP A 293 -10.68 13.81 1.03
CA ASP A 293 -11.44 12.70 1.62
C ASP A 293 -12.53 13.19 2.60
N TYR A 294 -12.27 14.30 3.30
CA TYR A 294 -13.26 14.95 4.16
C TYR A 294 -14.43 15.56 3.37
N GLU A 295 -14.16 16.23 2.26
CA GLU A 295 -15.20 16.70 1.34
C GLU A 295 -15.95 15.54 0.71
N ARG A 296 -15.24 14.47 0.33
CA ARG A 296 -15.85 13.26 -0.21
C ARG A 296 -16.80 12.61 0.79
N ALA A 297 -16.44 12.55 2.07
CA ALA A 297 -17.33 12.08 3.12
C ALA A 297 -18.60 12.93 3.23
N ARG A 298 -18.48 14.27 3.13
CA ARG A 298 -19.61 15.19 3.13
C ARG A 298 -20.52 14.98 1.91
N ASP A 299 -19.95 14.78 0.73
CA ASP A 299 -20.70 14.51 -0.51
C ASP A 299 -21.50 13.21 -0.42
N LEU A 300 -21.00 12.23 0.35
CA LEU A 300 -21.69 10.99 0.68
C LEU A 300 -22.68 11.12 1.87
N GLY A 301 -22.90 12.34 2.37
CA GLY A 301 -23.82 12.63 3.46
C GLY A 301 -23.30 12.24 4.85
N ILE A 302 -21.99 12.01 5.00
CA ILE A 302 -21.36 11.68 6.29
C ILE A 302 -20.73 12.95 6.88
N ALA A 303 -21.34 13.43 7.96
CA ALA A 303 -20.81 14.57 8.71
C ALA A 303 -19.63 14.14 9.58
N LEU A 304 -18.45 14.70 9.29
CA LEU A 304 -17.24 14.56 10.09
C LEU A 304 -16.90 15.91 10.75
N PRO A 305 -16.29 15.91 11.96
CA PRO A 305 -15.63 17.11 12.48
C PRO A 305 -14.44 17.49 11.58
N GLU A 306 -13.86 18.68 11.74
CA GLU A 306 -12.57 18.94 11.09
C GLU A 306 -11.49 17.95 11.56
N ALA A 307 -10.50 17.67 10.70
CA ALA A 307 -9.36 16.85 11.06
C ALA A 307 -8.66 17.41 12.30
N ARG A 308 -8.11 16.51 13.13
CA ARG A 308 -7.33 16.89 14.30
C ARG A 308 -6.14 17.75 13.87
N ALA A 309 -6.06 18.94 14.46
CA ALA A 309 -4.96 19.86 14.25
C ALA A 309 -3.64 19.27 14.75
N GLY A 310 -2.58 19.58 14.01
CA GLY A 310 -1.21 19.28 14.36
C GLY A 310 -0.37 19.06 13.11
N LEU A 311 0.88 19.49 13.12
CA LEU A 311 1.77 19.41 11.97
C LEU A 311 3.14 18.89 12.41
N VAL A 312 3.88 18.35 11.46
CA VAL A 312 5.24 17.89 11.74
C VAL A 312 6.10 19.11 12.01
N ARG A 313 6.86 19.07 13.11
CA ARG A 313 7.85 20.11 13.38
C ARG A 313 8.84 20.21 12.22
N TRP A 314 8.99 21.40 11.67
CA TRP A 314 9.92 21.61 10.57
C TRP A 314 11.36 21.41 11.03
N ARG A 315 12.13 20.80 10.15
CA ARG A 315 13.58 20.71 10.23
C ARG A 315 14.15 21.01 8.84
N PRO A 316 15.36 21.56 8.76
CA PRO A 316 15.94 21.86 7.46
C PRO A 316 16.25 20.56 6.71
N GLU A 317 15.85 20.50 5.44
CA GLU A 317 16.16 19.39 4.55
C GLU A 317 17.67 19.27 4.31
N THR A 318 18.13 18.06 4.06
CA THR A 318 19.51 17.77 3.66
C THR A 318 19.54 17.21 2.24
N ALA A 319 20.62 17.40 1.50
CA ALA A 319 20.75 16.86 0.15
C ALA A 319 20.60 15.32 0.09
N ASP A 320 20.95 14.60 1.17
CA ASP A 320 20.73 13.15 1.35
C ASP A 320 19.67 12.81 2.42
N ASP A 321 18.51 13.47 2.41
CA ASP A 321 17.49 13.31 3.47
C ASP A 321 16.78 11.93 3.47
N ALA A 322 17.07 11.05 2.49
CA ALA A 322 16.55 9.69 2.40
C ALA A 322 17.07 8.75 3.52
N HIS A 323 18.28 9.00 4.04
CA HIS A 323 18.98 8.10 4.95
C HIS A 323 18.88 8.47 6.45
N GLY A 324 18.22 9.59 6.80
CA GLY A 324 18.33 10.19 8.14
C GLY A 324 17.02 10.58 8.84
N ARG A 325 15.83 10.28 8.28
CA ARG A 325 14.57 10.75 8.87
C ARG A 325 14.26 10.06 10.22
N SER A 326 14.58 10.72 11.33
CA SER A 326 14.01 10.41 12.64
C SER A 326 12.49 10.64 12.64
N SER A 327 11.76 9.91 13.49
CA SER A 327 10.29 9.96 13.51
C SER A 327 9.78 11.38 13.73
N PRO A 328 8.76 11.82 12.96
CA PRO A 328 8.23 13.18 13.06
C PRO A 328 7.66 13.45 14.46
N HIS A 329 7.93 14.63 14.99
CA HIS A 329 7.29 15.12 16.20
C HIS A 329 6.13 16.03 15.80
N ASP A 330 4.91 15.66 16.19
CA ASP A 330 3.72 16.48 15.98
C ASP A 330 3.75 17.70 16.92
N GLU A 331 3.67 18.90 16.36
CA GLU A 331 3.33 20.13 17.08
C GLU A 331 1.81 20.32 17.00
N ARG A 332 1.16 20.53 18.14
CA ARG A 332 -0.32 20.60 18.23
C ARG A 332 -0.82 21.92 18.81
N ASP A 333 0.06 22.68 19.46
CA ASP A 333 -0.27 23.88 20.20
C ASP A 333 0.72 25.01 19.89
N GLY A 334 0.29 26.26 20.12
CA GLY A 334 1.10 27.46 19.90
C GLY A 334 0.87 28.13 18.54
N ALA A 335 1.51 29.29 18.33
CA ALA A 335 1.44 30.00 17.06
C ALA A 335 2.32 29.26 16.03
N MET A 336 1.72 28.55 15.09
CA MET A 336 2.47 27.82 14.05
C MET A 336 2.78 28.73 12.86
N LEU A 337 3.89 28.46 12.16
CA LEU A 337 4.27 29.07 10.89
C LEU A 337 4.62 27.96 9.90
N LEU A 338 3.90 27.91 8.78
CA LEU A 338 4.10 26.91 7.73
C LEU A 338 5.37 27.21 6.93
N VAL A 339 6.21 26.20 6.75
CA VAL A 339 7.34 26.24 5.81
C VAL A 339 7.00 25.33 4.63
N PRO A 340 7.10 25.83 3.39
CA PRO A 340 6.94 24.98 2.21
C PRO A 340 8.08 23.95 2.14
N THR A 341 7.97 22.99 1.22
CA THR A 341 9.12 22.18 0.82
C THR A 341 10.18 23.12 0.23
N LEU A 342 11.44 22.94 0.62
CA LEU A 342 12.56 23.80 0.24
C LEU A 342 13.75 22.93 -0.14
N GLU A 343 14.50 23.34 -1.17
CA GLU A 343 15.82 22.78 -1.45
C GLU A 343 16.76 22.89 -0.24
N ALA A 344 17.68 21.93 -0.11
CA ALA A 344 18.50 21.76 1.09
C ALA A 344 19.32 23.01 1.47
N ASP A 345 19.87 23.71 0.49
CA ASP A 345 20.65 24.93 0.71
C ASP A 345 19.82 26.09 1.28
N ILE A 346 18.60 26.27 0.76
CA ILE A 346 17.62 27.24 1.26
C ILE A 346 17.16 26.86 2.66
N ALA A 347 16.86 25.58 2.89
CA ALA A 347 16.40 25.07 4.17
C ALA A 347 17.47 25.23 5.27
N GLN A 348 18.73 24.88 4.98
CA GLN A 348 19.84 25.05 5.92
C GLN A 348 20.07 26.52 6.28
N ALA A 349 19.93 27.43 5.32
CA ALA A 349 20.06 28.86 5.57
C ALA A 349 18.90 29.43 6.41
N LEU A 350 17.65 29.00 6.16
CA LEU A 350 16.49 29.34 6.99
C LEU A 350 16.69 28.90 8.45
N ALA A 351 17.31 27.73 8.67
CA ALA A 351 17.58 27.24 10.02
C ALA A 351 18.52 28.13 10.85
N LEU A 352 19.39 28.93 10.21
CA LEU A 352 20.21 29.93 10.91
C LEU A 352 19.37 31.09 11.46
N ALA A 353 18.20 31.35 10.88
CA ALA A 353 17.30 32.42 11.29
C ALA A 353 16.28 32.00 12.36
N ALA A 354 16.28 30.73 12.81
CA ALA A 354 15.26 30.16 13.69
C ALA A 354 15.09 30.93 15.02
N ASP A 355 16.19 31.47 15.57
CA ASP A 355 16.18 32.23 16.83
C ASP A 355 15.97 33.75 16.65
N SER A 356 15.79 34.22 15.42
CA SER A 356 15.55 35.64 15.13
C SER A 356 14.23 36.12 15.75
N ASP A 357 14.15 37.40 16.11
CA ASP A 357 12.92 37.99 16.67
C ASP A 357 11.69 37.84 15.75
N ALA A 358 11.91 37.70 14.44
CA ALA A 358 10.85 37.47 13.46
C ALA A 358 10.24 36.07 13.53
N LEU A 359 11.06 35.04 13.79
CA LEU A 359 10.62 33.63 13.80
C LEU A 359 10.41 33.07 15.21
N ARG A 360 11.08 33.63 16.22
CA ARG A 360 11.00 33.23 17.63
C ARG A 360 9.58 33.14 18.21
N PRO A 361 8.60 33.97 17.81
CA PRO A 361 7.22 33.82 18.28
C PRO A 361 6.51 32.55 17.79
N TYR A 362 7.02 31.90 16.73
CA TYR A 362 6.37 30.80 16.07
C TYR A 362 6.97 29.42 16.40
N ARG A 363 6.14 28.39 16.27
CA ARG A 363 6.55 27.00 16.05
C ARG A 363 6.59 26.77 14.55
N VAL A 364 7.79 26.64 14.02
CA VAL A 364 8.00 26.41 12.59
C VAL A 364 7.67 24.95 12.27
N VAL A 365 6.74 24.73 11.34
CA VAL A 365 6.17 23.40 11.01
C VAL A 365 6.15 23.18 9.50
N GLU A 366 6.23 21.92 9.08
CA GLU A 366 6.16 21.55 7.66
C GLU A 366 4.74 21.82 7.13
N ALA A 367 4.65 22.44 5.96
CA ALA A 367 3.40 22.53 5.23
C ALA A 367 2.91 21.11 4.86
N GLU A 368 1.61 20.90 4.97
CA GLU A 368 0.95 19.65 4.62
C GLU A 368 -0.25 19.95 3.75
N ASP A 369 -0.04 19.89 2.43
CA ASP A 369 -1.03 20.29 1.43
C ASP A 369 -2.32 19.48 1.50
N ASN A 370 -2.26 18.25 2.04
CA ASN A 370 -3.45 17.44 2.25
C ASN A 370 -4.42 18.06 3.27
N PHE A 371 -4.04 19.08 4.05
CA PHE A 371 -4.94 19.81 4.95
C PHE A 371 -5.45 21.14 4.42
N GLN A 372 -5.03 21.60 3.24
CA GLN A 372 -5.56 22.81 2.62
C GLN A 372 -7.08 22.69 2.45
N GLY A 373 -7.82 23.69 2.95
CA GLY A 373 -9.29 23.73 2.99
C GLY A 373 -9.89 23.55 4.39
N TYR A 374 -9.15 22.98 5.35
CA TYR A 374 -9.60 22.96 6.75
C TYR A 374 -9.45 24.35 7.38
N SER A 375 -10.46 24.80 8.14
CA SER A 375 -10.46 26.16 8.67
C SER A 375 -9.31 26.43 9.64
N TRP A 376 -8.86 25.43 10.41
CA TRP A 376 -7.71 25.59 11.30
C TRP A 376 -6.38 25.70 10.54
N TYR A 377 -6.23 24.99 9.42
CA TYR A 377 -5.00 24.97 8.62
C TYR A 377 -4.89 26.24 7.79
N ASP A 378 -5.96 26.63 7.09
CA ASP A 378 -5.99 27.83 6.23
C ASP A 378 -5.85 29.14 7.02
N ARG A 379 -5.93 29.10 8.35
CA ARG A 379 -5.67 30.24 9.23
C ARG A 379 -4.20 30.44 9.59
N LEU A 380 -3.35 29.45 9.36
CA LEU A 380 -1.95 29.48 9.75
C LEU A 380 -1.16 30.41 8.81
N PRO A 381 -0.31 31.31 9.33
CA PRO A 381 0.62 32.04 8.48
C PRO A 381 1.60 31.05 7.83
N GLY A 382 2.01 31.37 6.61
CA GLY A 382 3.00 30.59 5.86
C GLY A 382 4.11 31.48 5.31
N ILE A 383 5.25 30.87 5.03
CA ILE A 383 6.33 31.52 4.27
C ILE A 383 5.98 31.36 2.78
N ASP A 384 5.62 32.48 2.14
CA ASP A 384 5.21 32.53 0.74
C ASP A 384 6.41 32.68 -0.21
N ALA A 385 7.50 33.28 0.26
CA ALA A 385 8.74 33.45 -0.50
C ALA A 385 9.96 33.54 0.42
N ILE A 386 11.07 33.01 -0.08
CA ILE A 386 12.38 33.04 0.56
C ILE A 386 13.41 33.50 -0.45
N SER A 387 14.22 34.48 -0.05
CA SER A 387 15.33 34.93 -0.88
C SER A 387 16.46 35.51 -0.03
N PHE A 388 17.62 35.70 -0.65
CA PHE A 388 18.83 36.15 0.02
C PHE A 388 19.41 37.36 -0.70
N ARG A 389 19.93 38.30 0.09
CA ARG A 389 20.71 39.44 -0.37
C ARG A 389 22.11 39.38 0.20
N ILE A 390 23.08 39.38 -0.69
CA ILE A 390 24.50 39.26 -0.38
C ILE A 390 25.16 40.57 -0.77
N VAL A 391 25.87 41.21 0.16
CA VAL A 391 26.63 42.42 -0.14
C VAL A 391 28.11 42.08 -0.21
N HIS A 392 28.73 42.32 -1.37
CA HIS A 392 30.14 42.02 -1.62
C HIS A 392 30.75 43.11 -2.50
N ASP A 393 31.87 43.71 -2.06
CA ASP A 393 32.52 44.85 -2.70
C ASP A 393 31.55 46.03 -3.01
N GLY A 394 30.60 46.26 -2.10
CA GLY A 394 29.53 47.25 -2.25
C GLY A 394 28.48 46.93 -3.32
N ILE A 395 28.50 45.75 -3.92
CA ILE A 395 27.51 45.25 -4.89
C ILE A 395 26.55 44.30 -4.18
N GLU A 396 25.25 44.49 -4.41
CA GLU A 396 24.21 43.58 -3.91
C GLU A 396 23.94 42.48 -4.94
N HIS A 397 24.08 41.23 -4.52
CA HIS A 397 23.72 40.03 -5.27
C HIS A 397 22.48 39.39 -4.65
N HIS A 398 21.68 38.75 -5.50
CA HIS A 398 20.47 38.05 -5.09
C HIS A 398 20.63 36.55 -5.29
N TYR A 399 20.11 35.78 -4.35
CA TYR A 399 20.05 34.32 -4.45
C TYR A 399 18.68 33.86 -3.96
N GLU A 400 18.09 32.90 -4.65
CA GLU A 400 16.82 32.28 -4.31
C GLU A 400 16.84 30.83 -4.83
N GLU A 401 15.80 30.07 -4.54
CA GLU A 401 15.67 28.70 -5.01
C GLU A 401 15.73 28.61 -6.54
N SER A 402 16.50 27.66 -7.09
CA SER A 402 16.83 27.56 -8.53
C SER A 402 17.56 28.78 -9.13
N GLY A 403 18.05 29.70 -8.28
CA GLY A 403 18.91 30.80 -8.68
C GLY A 403 20.38 30.40 -8.72
N ALA A 404 21.17 31.13 -9.50
CA ALA A 404 22.62 30.97 -9.54
C ALA A 404 23.31 32.33 -9.34
N LEU A 405 24.35 32.35 -8.51
CA LEU A 405 25.20 33.51 -8.35
C LEU A 405 26.07 33.73 -9.60
N PRO A 406 26.51 34.98 -9.88
CA PRO A 406 27.38 35.27 -11.01
C PRO A 406 28.71 34.49 -10.92
N GLN A 407 29.23 33.99 -12.05
CA GLN A 407 30.48 33.21 -12.11
C GLN A 407 31.72 33.93 -11.51
N GLY A 408 31.69 35.25 -11.37
CA GLY A 408 32.77 36.03 -10.75
C GLY A 408 32.77 36.03 -9.23
N LEU A 409 31.68 35.60 -8.58
CA LEU A 409 31.57 35.55 -7.12
C LEU A 409 32.00 34.17 -6.62
N THR A 410 33.13 34.12 -5.93
CA THR A 410 33.73 32.90 -5.39
C THR A 410 33.46 32.75 -3.89
N SER A 411 33.53 31.51 -3.38
CA SER A 411 33.48 31.22 -1.94
C SER A 411 34.46 32.07 -1.13
N GLY A 412 34.02 32.59 0.00
CA GLY A 412 34.84 33.48 0.83
C GLY A 412 34.06 34.34 1.81
N ARG A 413 34.74 35.37 2.31
CA ARG A 413 34.15 36.35 3.22
C ARG A 413 33.45 37.46 2.44
N VAL A 414 32.28 37.88 2.92
CA VAL A 414 31.47 38.95 2.34
C VAL A 414 31.11 39.99 3.40
N GLU A 415 30.55 41.13 2.99
CA GLU A 415 30.21 42.21 3.91
C GLU A 415 29.02 41.84 4.78
N ASN A 416 27.93 41.39 4.16
CA ASN A 416 26.72 40.97 4.85
C ASN A 416 25.92 39.95 4.03
N ILE A 417 25.13 39.13 4.72
CA ILE A 417 24.14 38.25 4.12
C ILE A 417 22.81 38.44 4.86
N PHE A 418 21.75 38.69 4.10
CA PHE A 418 20.41 38.87 4.62
C PHE A 418 19.47 37.83 4.01
N LEU A 419 18.71 37.15 4.86
CA LEU A 419 17.53 36.37 4.52
C LEU A 419 16.32 37.30 4.51
N ASP A 420 15.64 37.39 3.36
CA ASP A 420 14.34 38.05 3.25
C ASP A 420 13.25 36.99 3.15
N LEU A 421 12.26 37.09 4.03
CA LEU A 421 11.06 36.25 4.00
C LEU A 421 9.86 37.08 3.59
N VAL A 422 8.90 36.46 2.93
CA VAL A 422 7.53 36.97 2.81
C VAL A 422 6.64 36.04 3.60
N ILE A 423 6.05 36.53 4.69
CA ILE A 423 5.14 35.76 5.54
C ILE A 423 3.71 36.20 5.24
N GLY A 424 2.95 35.31 4.61
CA GLY A 424 1.54 35.47 4.29
C GLY A 424 0.68 35.42 5.55
N ARG A 425 -0.34 36.29 5.60
CA ARG A 425 -1.39 36.25 6.62
C ARG A 425 -2.72 35.93 5.94
N PRO A 426 -3.22 34.69 6.04
CA PRO A 426 -4.32 34.25 5.18
C PRO A 426 -5.68 34.91 5.45
N ASN A 427 -5.87 35.55 6.62
CA ASN A 427 -7.21 35.97 7.08
C ASN A 427 -7.45 37.48 7.27
N GLU A 428 -6.58 38.36 6.77
CA GLU A 428 -6.84 39.80 6.79
C GLU A 428 -6.78 40.35 5.36
N ALA A 429 -7.96 40.52 4.75
CA ALA A 429 -8.08 41.19 3.46
C ALA A 429 -7.48 42.61 3.56
N GLY A 430 -6.33 42.82 2.92
CA GLY A 430 -5.57 44.07 2.97
C GLY A 430 -4.52 44.15 4.09
N ALA A 431 -4.29 43.10 4.87
CA ALA A 431 -3.09 43.04 5.71
C ALA A 431 -1.85 42.89 4.85
N ALA A 432 -0.87 43.75 5.10
CA ALA A 432 0.43 43.61 4.49
C ALA A 432 1.09 42.32 4.97
N SER A 433 1.63 41.53 4.04
CA SER A 433 2.57 40.46 4.36
C SER A 433 3.70 41.02 5.23
N ALA A 434 4.11 40.27 6.24
CA ALA A 434 5.30 40.63 7.00
C ALA A 434 6.52 40.26 6.16
N CYS A 435 7.39 41.23 5.88
CA CYS A 435 8.61 41.00 5.12
C CYS A 435 9.85 41.20 6.00
N PRO A 436 10.10 40.31 6.99
CA PRO A 436 11.27 40.45 7.84
C PRO A 436 12.55 40.24 7.03
N ARG A 437 13.55 41.05 7.34
CA ARG A 437 14.93 40.86 6.89
C ARG A 437 15.78 40.46 8.07
N ILE A 438 16.50 39.35 7.94
CA ILE A 438 17.24 38.72 9.03
C ILE A 438 18.69 38.55 8.57
N ALA A 439 19.65 39.07 9.34
CA ALA A 439 21.07 38.79 9.08
C ALA A 439 21.38 37.34 9.45
N ILE A 440 22.12 36.63 8.60
CA ILE A 440 22.51 35.22 8.82
C ILE A 440 24.03 35.05 8.73
N ASP A 441 24.53 34.06 9.45
CA ASP A 441 25.97 33.88 9.68
C ASP A 441 26.73 33.19 8.53
N ALA A 442 26.02 32.56 7.59
CA ALA A 442 26.59 31.90 6.43
C ALA A 442 25.51 31.59 5.38
N LEU A 443 25.92 31.38 4.14
CA LEU A 443 25.06 30.88 3.06
C LEU A 443 25.88 29.94 2.18
N VAL A 444 25.34 28.75 1.93
CA VAL A 444 25.87 27.81 0.94
C VAL A 444 24.95 27.94 -0.27
N CYS A 445 25.47 28.43 -1.39
CA CYS A 445 24.72 28.58 -2.63
C CYS A 445 25.10 27.43 -3.54
N ARG A 446 24.12 26.59 -3.89
CA ARG A 446 24.38 25.39 -4.68
C ARG A 446 24.63 25.69 -6.16
N ASN A 447 24.08 26.79 -6.69
CA ASN A 447 24.20 27.20 -8.10
C ASN A 447 23.88 26.07 -9.10
N ASP A 448 22.79 25.33 -8.85
CA ASP A 448 22.35 24.15 -9.65
C ASP A 448 23.34 22.97 -9.71
N GLY A 449 24.41 22.98 -8.91
CA GLY A 449 25.37 21.87 -8.81
C GLY A 449 25.09 20.91 -7.66
N TRP A 450 25.87 19.85 -7.52
CA TRP A 450 25.85 18.98 -6.32
C TRP A 450 27.25 18.78 -5.73
N SER A 451 28.24 19.39 -6.38
CA SER A 451 29.64 19.31 -6.00
C SER A 451 30.07 20.56 -5.22
N LEU A 452 31.11 20.38 -4.41
CA LEU A 452 31.71 21.47 -3.66
C LEU A 452 32.40 22.51 -4.58
N ASP A 453 32.81 22.10 -5.78
CA ASP A 453 33.45 22.95 -6.80
C ASP A 453 32.47 23.91 -7.49
N GLU A 454 31.20 23.53 -7.60
CA GLU A 454 30.14 24.34 -8.23
C GLU A 454 29.47 25.29 -7.23
N ALA A 455 29.53 24.95 -5.94
CA ALA A 455 28.92 25.72 -4.88
C ALA A 455 29.72 26.98 -4.51
N VAL A 456 28.99 28.02 -4.12
CA VAL A 456 29.54 29.27 -3.60
C VAL A 456 29.19 29.41 -2.11
N ILE A 457 30.19 29.35 -1.25
CA ILE A 457 30.05 29.37 0.21
C ILE A 457 30.47 30.74 0.74
N LEU A 458 29.54 31.47 1.33
CA LEU A 458 29.71 32.86 1.74
C LEU A 458 29.53 33.00 3.24
N VAL A 459 30.39 33.81 3.86
CA VAL A 459 30.36 34.08 5.31
C VAL A 459 30.58 35.58 5.56
N PRO A 460 29.72 36.28 6.31
CA PRO A 460 29.97 37.67 6.70
C PRO A 460 31.32 37.85 7.42
N HIS A 461 31.94 39.02 7.29
CA HIS A 461 33.21 39.32 7.94
C HIS A 461 33.12 39.27 9.48
N ASP A 462 31.98 39.64 10.05
CA ASP A 462 31.70 39.67 11.48
C ASP A 462 31.06 38.38 12.03
N SER A 463 30.77 37.41 11.15
CA SER A 463 30.18 36.13 11.55
C SER A 463 31.12 35.34 12.47
N ALA A 464 30.53 34.86 13.57
CA ALA A 464 31.18 34.03 14.58
C ALA A 464 31.00 32.52 14.33
N ILE A 465 30.53 32.12 13.15
CA ILE A 465 30.32 30.70 12.81
C ILE A 465 31.64 29.93 12.91
N ALA A 466 31.61 28.81 13.63
CA ALA A 466 32.77 27.93 13.77
C ALA A 466 32.96 27.06 12.52
N PRO A 467 34.20 26.66 12.17
CA PRO A 467 34.48 25.77 11.05
C PRO A 467 33.64 24.50 11.05
N ASP A 468 33.47 23.84 12.19
CA ASP A 468 32.65 22.62 12.30
C ASP A 468 31.15 22.87 12.08
N ARG A 469 30.65 24.07 12.33
CA ARG A 469 29.25 24.42 12.05
C ARG A 469 29.06 24.71 10.56
N LEU A 470 29.98 25.47 9.96
CA LEU A 470 29.96 25.74 8.52
C LEU A 470 30.15 24.45 7.69
N ALA A 471 31.08 23.59 8.09
CA ALA A 471 31.31 22.29 7.44
C ALA A 471 30.05 21.41 7.44
N ARG A 472 29.34 21.34 8.58
CA ARG A 472 28.07 20.61 8.67
C ARG A 472 26.99 21.22 7.79
N MET A 473 26.97 22.54 7.63
CA MET A 473 26.03 23.22 6.74
C MET A 473 26.35 22.93 5.27
N ILE A 474 27.63 22.96 4.88
CA ILE A 474 28.10 22.56 3.54
C ILE A 474 27.69 21.12 3.24
N TYR A 475 28.01 20.20 4.15
CA TYR A 475 27.63 18.78 4.04
C TYR A 475 26.12 18.63 3.88
N ALA A 476 25.33 19.23 4.77
CA ALA A 476 23.88 19.11 4.74
C ALA A 476 23.26 19.69 3.46
N ALA A 477 23.81 20.78 2.92
CA ALA A 477 23.29 21.43 1.72
C ALA A 477 23.66 20.73 0.40
N LEU A 478 24.80 20.02 0.35
CA LEU A 478 25.38 19.55 -0.91
C LEU A 478 25.56 18.02 -1.00
N PHE A 479 25.85 17.32 0.10
CA PHE A 479 26.18 15.90 0.03
C PHE A 479 24.95 15.07 -0.34
N CYS A 480 25.05 14.37 -1.47
CA CYS A 480 24.16 13.30 -1.88
C CYS A 480 25.05 12.14 -2.36
N ALA A 481 24.87 10.95 -1.80
CA ALA A 481 25.64 9.79 -2.24
C ALA A 481 25.22 9.39 -3.66
N ASP A 482 26.20 8.97 -4.46
CA ASP A 482 25.94 8.37 -5.77
C ASP A 482 25.76 6.84 -5.59
N ASP A 483 24.62 6.34 -6.06
CA ASP A 483 24.26 4.92 -6.03
C ASP A 483 24.78 4.16 -7.27
N ASP A 484 25.54 4.81 -8.16
CA ASP A 484 26.19 4.13 -9.27
C ASP A 484 27.15 3.04 -8.78
N SER A 485 27.13 1.91 -9.47
CA SER A 485 27.93 0.72 -9.18
C SER A 485 29.44 0.94 -9.25
N ASP A 486 29.89 1.99 -9.93
CA ASP A 486 31.31 2.37 -10.03
C ASP A 486 31.76 3.29 -8.88
N CYS A 487 30.83 3.73 -8.01
CA CYS A 487 31.10 4.59 -6.87
C CYS A 487 31.38 3.78 -5.58
N ASP A 488 32.11 4.40 -4.64
CA ASP A 488 32.42 3.79 -3.35
C ASP A 488 31.17 3.62 -2.46
N SER A 489 31.29 2.91 -1.33
CA SER A 489 30.17 2.79 -0.39
C SER A 489 29.72 4.16 0.15
N TRP A 490 28.45 4.27 0.54
CA TRP A 490 27.88 5.48 1.16
C TRP A 490 28.76 6.01 2.30
N GLU A 491 29.27 5.13 3.18
CA GLU A 491 30.12 5.53 4.31
C GLU A 491 31.43 6.17 3.86
N THR A 492 32.00 5.68 2.76
CA THR A 492 33.26 6.19 2.21
C THR A 492 33.03 7.54 1.57
N GLN A 493 32.03 7.66 0.69
CA GLN A 493 31.65 8.93 0.06
C GLN A 493 31.31 10.00 1.11
N SER A 494 30.49 9.66 2.11
CA SER A 494 30.10 10.56 3.19
C SER A 494 31.30 11.04 4.00
N ARG A 495 32.21 10.14 4.39
CA ARG A 495 33.40 10.51 5.17
C ARG A 495 34.31 11.43 4.37
N ASP A 496 34.52 11.12 3.10
CA ASP A 496 35.42 11.87 2.24
C ASP A 496 34.85 13.28 1.96
N PHE A 497 33.54 13.40 1.75
CA PHE A 497 32.87 14.70 1.63
C PHE A 497 32.89 15.51 2.93
N ASP A 498 32.64 14.89 4.11
CA ASP A 498 32.74 15.59 5.41
C ASP A 498 34.16 16.16 5.62
N ARG A 499 35.19 15.42 5.20
CA ARG A 499 36.57 15.90 5.24
C ARG A 499 36.78 17.10 4.34
N GLU A 500 36.33 17.05 3.11
CA GLU A 500 36.45 18.15 2.18
C GLU A 500 35.69 19.40 2.69
N ALA A 501 34.46 19.24 3.15
CA ALA A 501 33.65 20.29 3.74
C ALA A 501 34.35 20.96 4.94
N ARG A 502 35.00 20.19 5.82
CA ARG A 502 35.79 20.73 6.95
C ARG A 502 37.02 21.52 6.52
N VAL A 503 37.74 21.02 5.52
CA VAL A 503 38.91 21.72 4.98
C VAL A 503 38.48 23.03 4.33
N THR A 504 37.41 23.01 3.53
CA THR A 504 36.83 24.20 2.89
C THR A 504 36.32 25.22 3.91
N ALA A 505 35.58 24.78 4.92
CA ALA A 505 35.14 25.68 5.99
C ALA A 505 36.31 26.32 6.74
N THR A 506 37.36 25.53 7.03
CA THR A 506 38.57 26.02 7.69
C THR A 506 39.33 27.01 6.80
N GLN A 507 39.40 26.74 5.50
CA GLN A 507 40.01 27.63 4.51
C GLN A 507 39.34 29.00 4.50
N ILE A 508 38.01 29.03 4.41
CA ILE A 508 37.22 30.27 4.34
C ILE A 508 37.34 31.08 5.63
N LEU A 509 37.34 30.41 6.79
CA LEU A 509 37.26 31.09 8.08
C LEU A 509 38.62 31.46 8.67
N LEU A 510 39.64 30.60 8.49
CA LEU A 510 40.94 30.66 9.16
C LEU A 510 42.14 30.73 8.19
N GLY A 511 41.92 30.51 6.89
CA GLY A 511 42.95 30.62 5.86
C GLY A 511 43.73 29.32 5.53
N PRO A 512 44.66 29.39 4.57
CA PRO A 512 45.33 28.23 3.95
C PRO A 512 46.17 27.38 4.89
N ASP A 513 46.90 28.00 5.81
CA ASP A 513 47.77 27.24 6.71
C ASP A 513 46.95 26.42 7.71
N ALA A 514 45.83 26.97 8.20
CA ALA A 514 44.92 26.26 9.10
C ALA A 514 44.21 25.10 8.40
N ALA A 515 43.75 25.31 7.15
CA ALA A 515 43.13 24.26 6.34
C ALA A 515 44.10 23.12 6.03
N LEU A 516 45.35 23.45 5.71
CA LEU A 516 46.41 22.45 5.52
C LEU A 516 46.65 21.62 6.79
N LEU A 517 46.76 22.28 7.95
CA LEU A 517 46.92 21.57 9.22
C LEU A 517 45.71 20.69 9.55
N GLN A 518 44.49 21.15 9.25
CA GLN A 518 43.27 20.35 9.40
C GLN A 518 43.30 19.11 8.51
N ALA A 519 43.63 19.27 7.23
CA ALA A 519 43.70 18.16 6.28
C ALA A 519 44.74 17.10 6.69
N VAL A 520 45.89 17.54 7.23
CA VAL A 520 46.94 16.66 7.77
C VAL A 520 46.47 15.93 9.03
N ARG A 521 45.82 16.63 9.97
CA ARG A 521 45.29 16.02 11.20
C ARG A 521 44.27 14.94 10.91
N MET A 522 43.34 15.19 10.00
CA MET A 522 42.31 14.22 9.61
C MET A 522 42.94 12.98 8.97
N ALA A 523 43.84 13.18 8.00
CA ALA A 523 44.55 12.07 7.36
C ALA A 523 45.36 11.23 8.36
N ALA A 524 46.04 11.89 9.31
CA ALA A 524 46.77 11.20 10.38
C ALA A 524 45.82 10.45 11.33
N SER A 525 44.68 11.03 11.70
CA SER A 525 43.69 10.39 12.55
C SER A 525 43.17 9.09 11.91
N ASP A 526 42.80 9.13 10.64
CA ASP A 526 42.17 7.97 9.97
C ASP A 526 43.15 6.83 9.74
N ASN A 527 44.40 7.16 9.42
CA ASN A 527 45.37 6.17 8.97
C ASN A 527 46.36 5.74 10.05
N LEU A 528 46.56 6.56 11.09
CA LEU A 528 47.64 6.36 12.07
C LEU A 528 47.14 6.18 13.51
N SER A 529 45.93 6.60 13.86
CA SER A 529 45.45 6.55 15.26
C SER A 529 45.45 5.13 15.84
N TRP A 530 45.01 4.15 15.06
CA TRP A 530 44.95 2.74 15.46
C TRP A 530 46.32 2.05 15.55
N LEU A 531 47.39 2.69 15.07
CA LEU A 531 48.76 2.18 15.16
C LEU A 531 49.48 2.62 16.44
N ILE A 532 48.92 3.57 17.19
CA ILE A 532 49.54 4.15 18.38
C ILE A 532 49.02 3.41 19.64
N PRO A 533 49.90 2.75 20.44
CA PRO A 533 49.49 2.09 21.68
C PRO A 533 48.96 3.07 22.72
N ASP A 534 48.00 2.62 23.54
CA ASP A 534 47.33 3.44 24.57
C ASP A 534 48.30 4.06 25.60
N ASP A 535 49.45 3.43 25.84
CA ASP A 535 50.47 3.85 26.82
C ASP A 535 51.63 4.63 26.21
N ARG A 536 51.54 5.00 24.92
CA ARG A 536 52.64 5.63 24.16
C ARG A 536 52.14 6.81 23.35
N ALA A 537 52.99 7.82 23.20
CA ALA A 537 52.74 8.92 22.28
C ALA A 537 53.83 8.98 21.19
N VAL A 538 53.44 9.30 19.96
CA VAL A 538 54.33 9.36 18.79
C VAL A 538 54.37 10.78 18.25
N ARG A 539 55.58 11.29 17.96
CA ARG A 539 55.80 12.55 17.28
C ARG A 539 56.09 12.28 15.80
N LEU A 540 55.28 12.88 14.93
CA LEU A 540 55.45 12.85 13.49
C LEU A 540 56.00 14.20 13.02
N VAL A 541 57.13 14.18 12.30
CA VAL A 541 57.66 15.37 11.63
C VAL A 541 57.62 15.13 10.13
N LEU A 542 56.74 15.87 9.46
CA LEU A 542 56.49 15.76 8.02
C LEU A 542 57.17 16.92 7.29
N ARG A 543 57.93 16.59 6.23
CA ARG A 543 58.46 17.53 5.24
C ARG A 543 58.08 17.01 3.84
N ARG A 544 58.08 17.88 2.84
CA ARG A 544 57.82 17.46 1.45
C ARG A 544 58.82 16.37 1.04
N GLY A 545 58.32 15.14 0.85
CA GLY A 545 59.12 13.96 0.47
C GLY A 545 59.94 13.30 1.60
N ALA A 546 59.78 13.72 2.86
CA ALA A 546 60.49 13.12 3.99
C ALA A 546 59.61 13.08 5.25
N MET A 547 59.65 11.96 5.97
CA MET A 547 58.93 11.75 7.22
C MET A 547 59.88 11.17 8.26
N SER A 548 59.86 11.70 9.48
CA SER A 548 60.47 11.06 10.65
C SER A 548 59.41 10.78 11.72
N VAL A 549 59.58 9.66 12.41
CA VAL A 549 58.66 9.13 13.40
C VAL A 549 59.46 8.73 14.63
N ASP A 550 59.15 9.32 15.77
CA ASP A 550 59.85 9.08 17.04
C ASP A 550 58.83 8.92 18.18
N PHE A 551 59.15 8.11 19.20
CA PHE A 551 58.37 8.11 20.43
C PHE A 551 58.63 9.39 21.23
N LEU A 552 57.57 9.96 21.80
CA LEU A 552 57.71 11.00 22.81
C LEU A 552 58.27 10.38 24.08
N PRO A 553 59.26 11.01 24.74
CA PRO A 553 59.75 10.55 26.03
C PRO A 553 58.64 10.61 27.09
N ASP A 554 58.59 9.62 27.99
CA ASP A 554 57.52 9.39 28.98
C ASP A 554 57.15 10.61 29.87
N ALA A 555 57.98 11.66 29.91
CA ALA A 555 57.75 12.88 30.68
C ALA A 555 56.82 13.92 29.98
N GLU A 556 56.52 13.76 28.69
CA GLU A 556 55.62 14.65 27.92
C GLU A 556 54.26 14.00 27.57
N ALA A 557 53.99 12.78 28.05
CA ALA A 557 52.81 11.98 27.70
C ALA A 557 51.63 12.10 28.69
N ALA A 558 51.69 13.02 29.66
CA ALA A 558 50.66 13.21 30.71
C ALA A 558 49.69 14.36 30.42
#